data_AF-A0A7D5C9E3-F1
#
_entry.id   AF-A0A7D5C9E3-F1
#
_cell.length_a   1.000
_cell.length_b   1.000
_cell.length_c   1.000
_cell.angle_alpha   90.00
_cell.angle_beta   90.00
_cell.angle_gamma   90.00
#
_symmetry.space_group_name_H-M   'P 1'
#
loop_
_entity.id
_entity.type
_entity.pdbx_description
1 polymer ?
#
loop_
_entity_poly.entity_id
_entity_poly.type
_entity_poly.pdbx_seq_one_letter_code
_entity_poly.pdbx_strand_id
1 'polypeptide(L)' 'MANTPSLALRYVACDACDTVFARPDDPDEPAACGRCGARPLRELSGVRGPDAYFAP' A
#
# COMPACT_ATOMS: atom_id res chain seq x y z
N MET A 1 14.93 -5.74 -20.24
CA MET A 1 15.31 -5.71 -18.80
C MET A 1 14.04 -5.97 -18.02
N ALA A 2 13.92 -7.13 -17.37
CA ALA A 2 12.79 -7.40 -16.49
C ALA A 2 12.98 -6.54 -15.22
N ASN A 3 11.99 -5.71 -14.87
CA ASN A 3 11.97 -5.07 -13.56
C ASN A 3 11.99 -6.19 -12.53
N THR A 4 13.05 -6.23 -11.72
CA THR A 4 13.08 -7.16 -10.59
C THR A 4 12.06 -6.65 -9.60
N PRO A 5 11.04 -7.43 -9.22
CA PRO A 5 10.07 -6.99 -8.23
C PRO A 5 10.83 -6.60 -6.98
N SER A 6 10.64 -5.37 -6.53
CA SER A 6 11.26 -4.93 -5.29
C SER A 6 10.65 -5.77 -4.16
N LEU A 7 11.49 -6.28 -3.26
CA LEU A 7 11.03 -7.00 -2.06
C LEU A 7 10.42 -6.04 -1.02
N ALA A 8 10.27 -4.76 -1.36
CA ALA A 8 9.68 -3.76 -0.50
C ALA A 8 8.15 -3.84 -0.58
N LEU A 9 7.49 -3.77 0.58
CA LEU A 9 6.05 -3.68 0.68
C LEU A 9 5.64 -2.22 0.89
N ARG A 10 4.64 -1.78 0.15
CA ARG A 10 3.91 -0.52 0.38
C ARG A 10 2.52 -0.81 0.90
N TYR A 11 2.07 0.03 1.82
CA TYR A 11 0.71 -0.04 2.36
C TYR A 11 -0.15 1.00 1.65
N VAL A 12 -1.28 0.58 1.09
CA VAL A 12 -2.21 1.44 0.36
C VAL A 12 -3.62 1.30 0.92
N ALA A 13 -4.33 2.41 1.05
CA ALA A 13 -5.71 2.47 1.54
C ALA A 13 -6.68 2.89 0.43
N CYS A 14 -7.89 2.34 0.47
CA CYS A 14 -8.98 2.80 -0.36
C CYS A 14 -9.85 3.79 0.41
N ASP A 15 -9.91 5.05 -0.01
CA ASP A 15 -10.70 6.08 0.68
C ASP A 15 -12.23 5.87 0.53
N ALA A 16 -12.67 4.96 -0.37
CA ALA A 16 -14.09 4.67 -0.56
C ALA A 16 -14.65 3.58 0.36
N CYS A 17 -13.80 2.68 0.87
CA CYS A 17 -14.24 1.55 1.70
C CYS A 17 -13.30 1.26 2.88
N ASP A 18 -12.39 2.20 3.15
CA ASP A 18 -11.38 2.21 4.21
C ASP A 18 -10.52 0.94 4.31
N THR A 19 -10.46 0.15 3.24
CA THR A 19 -9.73 -1.11 3.22
C THR A 19 -8.25 -0.84 2.93
N VAL A 20 -7.36 -1.39 3.77
CA VAL A 20 -5.90 -1.29 3.65
C VAL A 20 -5.34 -2.58 3.05
N PHE A 21 -4.39 -2.43 2.12
CA PHE A 21 -3.69 -3.54 1.45
C PHE A 21 -2.19 -3.36 1.62
N ALA A 22 -1.47 -4.46 1.87
CA ALA A 22 -0.03 -4.53 1.72
C ALA A 22 0.28 -5.08 0.33
N ARG A 23 1.00 -4.32 -0.50
CA ARG A 23 1.32 -4.69 -1.88
C ARG A 23 2.81 -4.56 -2.16
N PRO A 24 3.35 -5.32 -3.12
CA PRO A 24 4.71 -5.09 -3.62
C PRO A 24 4.86 -3.65 -4.11
N ASP A 25 6.03 -3.07 -3.88
CA ASP A 25 6.41 -1.80 -4.50
C ASP A 25 6.86 -2.05 -5.94
N ASP A 26 5.87 -2.39 -6.77
CA ASP A 26 6.02 -2.69 -8.19
C ASP A 26 5.17 -1.69 -9.01
N PRO A 27 5.70 -1.08 -10.08
CA PRO A 27 4.94 -0.18 -10.94
C PRO A 27 3.80 -0.86 -11.72
N ASP A 28 3.85 -2.17 -11.92
CA ASP A 28 2.83 -2.92 -12.66
C ASP A 28 1.62 -3.35 -11.79
N GLU A 29 1.67 -3.11 -10.47
CA GLU A 29 0.59 -3.45 -9.55
C GLU A 29 -0.67 -2.57 -9.78
N PRO A 30 -1.88 -3.16 -9.80
CA PRO A 30 -3.10 -2.44 -10.13
C PRO A 30 -3.45 -1.38 -9.07
N ALA A 31 -3.54 -0.11 -9.49
CA ALA A 31 -3.93 1.03 -8.64
C ALA A 31 -5.42 1.03 -8.18
N ALA A 32 -6.14 -0.06 -8.39
CA ALA A 32 -7.55 -0.21 -8.03
C ALA A 32 -7.72 -0.98 -6.72
N CYS A 33 -8.75 -0.62 -5.95
CA CYS A 33 -9.16 -1.36 -4.77
C CYS A 33 -9.59 -2.78 -5.14
N GLY A 34 -8.96 -3.79 -4.55
CA GLY A 34 -9.31 -5.20 -4.76
C GLY A 34 -10.67 -5.59 -4.17
N ARG A 35 -11.32 -4.70 -3.42
CA ARG A 35 -12.64 -4.92 -2.80
C ARG A 35 -13.79 -4.26 -3.56
N CYS A 36 -13.71 -2.95 -3.77
CA CYS A 36 -14.81 -2.18 -4.38
C CYS A 36 -14.50 -1.66 -5.79
N GLY A 37 -13.27 -1.90 -6.30
CA GLY A 37 -12.85 -1.44 -7.63
C GLY A 37 -12.56 0.07 -7.73
N ALA A 38 -12.80 0.85 -6.67
CA ALA A 38 -12.56 2.29 -6.65
C ALA A 38 -11.08 2.64 -6.88
N ARG A 39 -10.86 3.82 -7.47
CA ARG A 39 -9.56 4.42 -7.76
C ARG A 39 -9.58 5.92 -7.41
N PRO A 40 -8.45 6.55 -7.06
CA PRO A 40 -7.14 5.92 -6.82
C PRO A 40 -7.05 5.29 -5.42
N LEU A 41 -6.04 4.43 -5.20
CA LEU A 41 -5.62 4.03 -3.86
C LEU A 41 -4.61 5.06 -3.32
N ARG A 42 -4.73 5.42 -2.03
CA ARG A 42 -3.84 6.34 -1.35
C ARG A 42 -2.72 5.55 -0.67
N GLU A 43 -1.46 5.88 -0.95
CA GLU A 43 -0.34 5.28 -0.23
C GLU A 43 -0.25 5.80 1.21
N LEU A 44 -0.04 4.89 2.15
CA LEU A 44 0.19 5.17 3.55
C LEU A 44 1.69 5.27 3.81
N SER A 45 2.30 6.35 3.34
CA SER A 45 3.71 6.65 3.61
C SER A 45 3.82 7.28 5.00
N GLY A 46 4.11 6.47 6.04
CA GLY A 46 4.53 7.00 7.34
C GLY A 46 3.70 6.66 8.59
N VAL A 47 3.07 5.48 8.68
CA VAL A 47 2.51 5.05 9.99
C VAL A 47 3.64 4.58 10.92
N ARG A 48 4.36 5.55 11.50
CA ARG A 48 4.80 5.42 12.89
C ARG A 48 3.66 5.96 13.73
N GLY A 49 2.65 5.14 13.97
CA GLY A 49 1.58 5.49 14.91
C GLY A 49 2.17 5.76 16.30
N PRO A 50 1.43 6.43 17.20
CA PRO A 50 1.86 6.59 18.60
C PRO A 50 2.15 5.22 19.27
N ASP A 51 1.55 4.14 18.77
CA ASP A 51 1.86 2.74 19.09
C ASP A 51 2.92 2.14 18.15
N ALA A 52 3.98 2.88 17.86
CA ALA A 52 5.16 2.27 17.27
C ALA A 52 5.73 1.28 18.29
N TYR A 53 5.36 0.01 18.17
CA TYR A 53 5.89 -1.11 18.97
C TYR A 53 7.42 -1.18 18.97
N PHE A 54 8.05 -0.48 18.02
CA PHE A 54 9.48 -0.26 17.90
C PHE A 54 9.79 1.24 18.05
N ALA A 55 9.66 1.76 19.26
CA ALA A 55 10.47 2.89 19.69
C ALA A 55 11.93 2.40 19.88
N PRO A 56 12.95 3.27 19.70
CA PRO A 56 14.36 2.87 19.84
C PRO A 56 14.69 2.26 21.21
#